data_AF-A0A382SDB2-F1
#
_entry.id   AF-A0A382SDB2-F1
#
_cell.length_a   1.000
_cell.length_b   1.000
_cell.length_c   1.000
_cell.angle_alpha   90.00
_cell.angle_beta   90.00
_cell.angle_gamma   90.00
#
_symmetry.space_group_name_H-M   'P 1'
#
loop_
_entity.id
_entity.type
_entity.pdbx_description
1 polymer ?
#
loop_
_entity_poly.entity_id
_entity_poly.type
_entity_poly.pdbx_seq_one_letter_code
_entity_poly.pdbx_strand_id
1 'polypeptide(L)' 'MKNITTDMAEINTSVDITASVDTVWNIISDLDNEPKFWKGTKETRTISKDGNVITREIIIA' A
#
# COMPACT_ATOMS: atom_id res chain seq x y z
N MET A 1 -17.65 25.84 -19.83
CA MET A 1 -16.61 25.25 -18.94
C MET A 1 -16.40 23.81 -19.43
N LYS A 2 -15.16 23.41 -19.73
CA LYS A 2 -14.85 22.02 -20.12
C LYS A 2 -14.67 21.22 -18.84
N ASN A 3 -15.49 20.19 -18.64
CA ASN A 3 -15.27 19.20 -17.60
C ASN A 3 -14.04 18.38 -18.02
N ILE A 4 -12.96 18.46 -17.26
CA ILE A 4 -11.82 17.57 -17.42
C ILE A 4 -12.20 16.30 -16.66
N THR A 5 -12.59 15.25 -17.37
CA THR A 5 -12.66 13.91 -16.80
C THR A 5 -11.23 13.39 -16.71
N THR A 6 -10.69 13.30 -15.49
CA THR A 6 -9.47 12.55 -15.23
C THR A 6 -9.82 11.07 -15.30
N ASP A 7 -9.47 10.40 -16.39
CA ASP A 7 -9.56 8.94 -16.47
C ASP A 7 -8.57 8.35 -15.46
N MET A 8 -9.09 7.82 -14.36
CA MET A 8 -8.31 7.18 -13.32
C MET A 8 -8.01 5.74 -13.75
N ALA A 9 -6.73 5.38 -13.86
CA ALA A 9 -6.34 4.01 -14.15
C ALA A 9 -6.72 3.09 -12.97
N GLU A 10 -7.40 1.99 -13.28
CA GLU A 10 -7.72 0.93 -12.32
C GLU A 10 -6.90 -0.31 -12.63
N ILE A 11 -6.26 -0.90 -11.62
CA ILE A 11 -5.53 -2.16 -11.74
C ILE A 11 -6.23 -3.19 -10.87
N ASN A 12 -6.79 -4.23 -11.49
CA ASN A 12 -7.36 -5.39 -10.80
C ASN A 12 -6.44 -6.60 -10.99
N THR A 13 -5.88 -7.11 -9.88
CA THR A 13 -5.05 -8.31 -9.86
C THR A 13 -5.37 -9.12 -8.61
N SER A 14 -5.24 -10.44 -8.69
CA SER A 14 -5.52 -11.36 -7.59
C SER A 14 -4.57 -12.54 -7.63
N VAL A 15 -4.24 -13.08 -6.47
CA VAL A 15 -3.43 -14.29 -6.32
C VAL A 15 -3.98 -15.13 -5.18
N ASP A 16 -4.09 -16.44 -5.39
CA ASP A 16 -4.47 -17.39 -4.33
C ASP A 16 -3.26 -17.70 -3.46
N ILE A 17 -3.45 -17.65 -2.13
CA ILE A 17 -2.41 -17.88 -1.15
C ILE A 17 -2.90 -18.93 -0.14
N THR A 18 -2.10 -19.97 0.09
CA THR A 18 -2.36 -20.98 1.13
C THR A 18 -1.93 -20.45 2.50
N ALA A 19 -2.69 -19.48 3.05
CA ALA A 19 -2.49 -18.91 4.37
C ALA A 19 -3.82 -18.48 4.99
N SER A 20 -3.86 -18.30 6.32
CA SER A 20 -5.03 -17.74 6.98
C SER A 20 -5.17 -16.24 6.68
N VAL A 21 -6.39 -15.71 6.77
CA VAL A 21 -6.66 -14.27 6.62
C VAL A 21 -5.85 -13.45 7.63
N ASP A 22 -5.76 -13.91 8.88
CA ASP A 22 -5.01 -13.21 9.93
C ASP A 22 -3.51 -13.14 9.60
N THR A 23 -2.95 -14.23 9.05
CA THR A 23 -1.55 -14.25 8.61
C THR A 23 -1.31 -13.22 7.52
N VAL A 24 -2.19 -13.15 6.52
CA VAL A 24 -2.09 -12.18 5.42
C VAL A 24 -2.22 -10.76 5.97
N TRP A 25 -3.22 -10.51 6.82
CA TRP A 25 -3.47 -9.19 7.41
C TRP A 25 -2.29 -8.68 8.22
N ASN A 26 -1.69 -9.53 9.05
CA ASN A 26 -0.51 -9.16 9.85
C ASN A 26 0.69 -8.71 9.01
N ILE A 27 0.82 -9.21 7.77
CA ILE A 27 1.90 -8.81 6.85
C ILE A 27 1.53 -7.53 6.10
N ILE A 28 0.34 -7.47 5.49
CA ILE A 28 -0.02 -6.34 4.62
C ILE A 28 -0.38 -5.06 5.38
N SER A 29 -0.73 -5.18 6.67
CA SER A 29 -1.00 -4.02 7.54
C SER A 29 0.25 -3.44 8.20
N ASP A 30 1.41 -4.12 8.11
CA ASP A 30 2.69 -3.67 8.64
C ASP A 30 3.39 -2.69 7.66
N LEU A 31 2.79 -1.50 7.52
CA LEU A 31 3.23 -0.49 6.54
C LEU A 31 4.65 0.03 6.80
N ASP A 32 5.12 -0.05 8.05
CA ASP A 32 6.46 0.40 8.44
C ASP A 32 7.57 -0.58 8.01
N ASN A 33 7.22 -1.83 7.69
CA ASN A 33 8.16 -2.87 7.28
C ASN A 33 7.99 -3.32 5.82
N GLU A 34 7.18 -2.61 5.03
CA GLU A 34 6.96 -2.91 3.62
C GLU A 34 8.22 -3.09 2.76
N PRO A 35 9.36 -2.37 2.95
CA PRO A 35 10.57 -2.62 2.15
C PRO A 35 11.08 -4.06 2.22
N LYS A 36 10.72 -4.82 3.26
CA LYS A 36 11.05 -6.25 3.39
C LYS A 36 10.24 -7.14 2.44
N PHE A 37 9.07 -6.67 1.99
CA PHE A 37 8.08 -7.49 1.30
C PHE A 37 7.75 -6.98 -0.11
N TRP A 38 7.75 -5.66 -0.31
CA TRP A 38 7.27 -5.03 -1.55
C TRP A 38 8.41 -4.63 -2.46
N LYS A 39 8.44 -5.26 -3.64
CA LYS A 39 9.38 -4.90 -4.70
C LYS A 39 9.09 -3.48 -5.18
N GLY A 40 10.12 -2.64 -5.23
CA GLY A 40 10.02 -1.24 -5.64
C GLY A 40 9.97 -0.24 -4.47
N THR A 41 9.85 -0.69 -3.22
CA THR A 41 9.97 0.21 -2.06
C THR A 41 11.35 0.07 -1.45
N LYS A 42 12.08 1.19 -1.33
CA LYS A 42 13.41 1.24 -0.72
C LYS A 42 13.32 1.56 0.76
N GLU A 43 12.60 2.63 1.12
CA GLU A 43 12.43 3.10 2.49
C GLU A 43 11.03 3.69 2.68
N THR A 44 10.52 3.60 3.91
CA THR A 44 9.22 4.16 4.30
C THR A 44 9.36 4.98 5.59
N ARG A 45 8.58 6.05 5.69
CA ARG A 45 8.50 6.87 6.90
C ARG A 45 7.06 7.32 7.14
N THR A 46 6.51 6.92 8.28
CA THR A 46 5.21 7.42 8.75
C THR A 46 5.32 8.89 9.18
N ILE A 47 4.51 9.75 8.57
CA ILE A 47 4.43 11.19 8.88
C ILE A 47 3.37 11.44 9.95
N SER A 48 2.20 10.81 9.82
CA SER A 48 1.10 10.92 10.78
C SER A 48 0.17 9.72 10.73
N LYS A 49 -0.56 9.51 11.83
CA LYS A 49 -1.57 8.46 11.96
C LYS A 49 -2.80 9.01 12.69
N ASP A 50 -3.96 8.82 12.06
CA ASP A 50 -5.27 9.12 12.64
C ASP A 50 -6.18 7.89 12.44
N GLY A 51 -6.28 7.07 13.49
CA GLY A 51 -6.97 5.78 13.42
C GLY A 51 -6.42 4.89 12.30
N ASN A 52 -7.26 4.64 11.28
CA ASN A 52 -6.95 3.80 10.11
C ASN A 52 -6.42 4.59 8.91
N VAL A 53 -6.19 5.90 9.08
CA VAL A 53 -5.60 6.76 8.04
C VAL A 53 -4.14 7.02 8.39
N ILE A 54 -3.25 6.69 7.46
CA ILE A 54 -1.80 6.86 7.62
C ILE A 54 -1.28 7.72 6.48
N THR A 55 -0.58 8.81 6.82
CA THR A 55 0.17 9.60 5.85
C THR A 55 1.63 9.20 5.93
N ARG A 56 2.24 8.90 4.79
CA ARG A 56 3.58 8.33 4.71
C ARG A 56 4.37 8.90 3.54
N GLU A 57 5.68 8.96 3.73
CA GLU A 57 6.66 9.21 2.68
C GLU A 57 7.27 7.87 2.26
N ILE A 58 7.40 7.67 0.94
CA ILE A 58 7.91 6.44 0.35
C ILE A 58 9.04 6.78 -0.62
N ILE A 59 10.20 6.17 -0.40
CA ILE A 59 11.32 6.21 -1.33
C ILE A 59 11.24 4.94 -2.19
N ILE A 60 11.17 5.12 -3.50
CA ILE A 60 11.09 4.03 -4.47
C ILE A 60 12.51 3.58 -4.87
N ALA A 61 12.66 2.28 -5.13
CA ALA A 61 13.92 1.65 -5.52
C ALA A 61 14.21 1.79 -7.03
#